data_AF-A0A7T8JUS0-F1
#
_entry.id   AF-A0A7T8JUS0-F1
#
_cell.length_a   1.000
_cell.length_b   1.000
_cell.length_c   1.000
_cell.angle_alpha   90.00
_cell.angle_beta   90.00
_cell.angle_gamma   90.00
#
_symmetry.space_group_name_H-M   'P 1'
#
loop_
_entity.id
_entity.type
_entity.pdbx_description
1 polymer ?
#
loop_
_entity_poly.entity_id
_entity_poly.type
_entity_poly.pdbx_seq_one_letter_code
_entity_poly.pdbx_strand_id
1 'polypeptide(L)'
;MPSRSQRTPERLADAEAASLMVWRAVASNDKKSPLLRIPDGVKINKIVYLDFLKTKVFSWIHEEFDGVPVCFQQDGAPAHTSKIVQD
;
A
#
# COMPACT_ATOMS: atom_id res chain seq x y z
N MET A 1 -5.89 -51.88 -27.41
CA MET A 1 -6.13 -51.17 -26.14
C MET A 1 -4.81 -50.56 -25.68
N PRO A 2 -4.49 -49.27 -25.91
CA PRO A 2 -3.26 -48.70 -25.36
C PRO A 2 -3.46 -48.30 -23.89
N SER A 3 -2.42 -48.55 -23.09
CA SER A 3 -2.43 -48.40 -21.63
C SER A 3 -2.36 -46.94 -21.19
N ARG A 4 -3.13 -46.62 -20.15
CA ARG A 4 -3.21 -45.33 -19.46
C ARG A 4 -1.93 -45.10 -18.64
N SER A 5 -0.84 -44.67 -19.30
CA SER A 5 0.32 -44.12 -18.59
C SER A 5 -0.01 -42.71 -18.11
N GLN A 6 0.39 -42.45 -16.87
CA GLN A 6 -0.05 -41.39 -15.99
C GLN A 6 0.39 -40.02 -16.51
N ARG A 7 -0.56 -39.12 -16.77
CA ARG A 7 -0.28 -37.68 -16.76
C ARG A 7 -0.33 -37.22 -15.31
N THR A 8 0.83 -37.03 -14.69
CA THR A 8 0.98 -36.11 -13.57
C THR A 8 0.51 -34.74 -14.04
N PRO A 9 -0.46 -34.07 -13.39
CA PRO A 9 -0.59 -32.65 -13.59
C PRO A 9 0.60 -32.04 -12.85
N GLU A 10 1.68 -31.74 -13.57
CA GLU A 10 2.55 -30.65 -13.16
C GLU A 10 1.63 -29.43 -13.05
N ARG A 11 1.19 -29.16 -11.82
CA ARG A 11 0.76 -27.82 -11.45
C ARG A 11 2.01 -26.99 -11.71
N LEU A 12 2.10 -26.38 -12.89
CA LEU A 12 2.94 -25.22 -13.11
C LEU A 12 2.68 -24.37 -11.88
N ALA A 13 3.65 -24.30 -10.96
CA ALA A 13 3.60 -23.34 -9.90
C ALA A 13 3.31 -22.03 -10.60
N ASP A 14 2.17 -21.39 -10.31
CA ASP A 14 1.92 -20.05 -10.76
C ASP A 14 3.21 -19.30 -10.41
N ALA A 15 3.96 -18.88 -11.43
CA ALA A 15 5.17 -18.11 -11.18
C ALA A 15 4.68 -16.93 -10.37
N GLU A 16 5.03 -16.87 -9.08
CA GLU A 16 4.53 -15.86 -8.17
C GLU A 16 5.00 -14.53 -8.74
N ALA A 17 4.08 -13.84 -9.43
CA ALA A 17 4.41 -12.62 -10.12
C ALA A 17 4.90 -11.65 -9.05
N ALA A 18 6.15 -11.20 -9.19
CA ALA A 18 6.73 -10.23 -8.27
C ALA A 18 5.79 -9.02 -8.22
N SER A 19 5.16 -8.80 -7.07
CA SER A 19 4.23 -7.71 -6.85
C SER A 19 4.96 -6.53 -6.22
N LEU A 20 4.69 -5.33 -6.70
CA LEU A 20 5.24 -4.10 -6.18
C LEU A 20 4.16 -3.33 -5.43
N MET A 21 4.43 -2.96 -4.18
CA MET A 21 3.54 -2.10 -3.40
C MET A 21 4.07 -0.66 -3.41
N VAL A 22 3.18 0.28 -3.75
CA VAL A 22 3.48 1.72 -3.77
C VAL A 22 2.37 2.50 -3.09
N TRP A 23 2.70 3.69 -2.61
CA TRP A 23 1.77 4.64 -2.03
C TRP A 23 1.89 6.00 -2.70
N ARG A 24 0.76 6.69 -2.87
CA ARG A 24 0.72 8.06 -3.38
C ARG A 24 -0.54 8.79 -2.89
N ALA A 25 -0.40 10.08 -2.58
CA ALA A 25 -1.51 11.01 -2.42
C ALA A 25 -1.62 11.96 -3.62
N VAL A 26 -2.84 12.37 -3.91
CA VAL A 26 -3.19 13.38 -4.91
C VAL A 26 -4.17 14.37 -4.31
N ALA A 27 -4.07 15.64 -4.69
CA ALA A 27 -4.95 16.71 -4.23
C ALA A 27 -5.68 17.38 -5.40
N SER A 28 -6.76 18.10 -5.10
CA SER A 28 -7.62 18.76 -6.10
C SER A 28 -6.96 19.93 -6.81
N ASN A 29 -5.85 20.47 -6.28
CA ASN A 29 -5.05 21.53 -6.86
C ASN A 29 -3.84 20.98 -7.66
N ASP A 30 -3.98 19.77 -8.21
CA ASP A 30 -2.98 19.06 -8.99
C ASP A 30 -1.67 18.69 -8.27
N LYS A 31 -1.53 19.03 -6.99
CA LYS A 31 -0.39 18.58 -6.18
C LYS A 31 -0.44 17.07 -5.95
N LYS A 32 0.73 16.44 -5.98
CA LYS A 32 0.89 14.99 -5.83
C LYS A 32 2.07 14.71 -4.94
N SER A 33 1.94 13.76 -4.03
CA SER A 33 3.08 13.29 -3.27
C SER A 33 4.09 12.61 -4.20
N PRO A 34 5.37 12.49 -3.77
CA PRO A 34 6.27 11.49 -4.32
C PRO A 34 5.59 10.11 -4.34
N LEU A 35 5.95 9.28 -5.34
CA LEU A 35 5.52 7.89 -5.38
C LEU A 35 6.42 7.09 -4.42
N LEU A 36 5.86 6.66 -3.30
CA LEU A 36 6.62 6.01 -2.25
C LEU A 36 6.58 4.50 -2.44
N ARG A 37 7.75 3.89 -2.65
CA ARG A 37 7.89 2.44 -2.74
C ARG A 37 7.84 1.82 -1.35
N ILE A 38 6.98 0.82 -1.16
CA ILE A 38 6.97 -0.01 0.03
C ILE A 38 7.90 -1.22 -0.21
N PRO A 39 8.86 -1.51 0.68
CA PRO A 39 9.79 -2.61 0.48
C PRO A 39 9.10 -3.96 0.36
N ASP A 40 9.71 -4.86 -0.40
CA ASP A 40 9.16 -6.19 -0.67
C ASP A 40 9.02 -6.98 0.65
N GLY A 41 7.91 -7.71 0.80
CA GLY A 41 7.60 -8.47 2.01
C GLY A 41 7.05 -7.64 3.19
N VAL A 42 6.99 -6.31 3.08
CA VAL A 42 6.37 -5.46 4.12
C VAL A 42 4.86 -5.59 4.08
N LYS A 43 4.27 -5.94 5.23
CA LYS A 43 2.82 -5.86 5.46
C LYS A 43 2.49 -4.56 6.16
N ILE A 44 1.68 -3.71 5.54
CA ILE A 44 1.17 -2.47 6.14
C ILE A 44 0.14 -2.81 7.21
N ASN A 45 0.62 -2.97 8.45
CA ASN A 45 -0.22 -3.04 9.63
C ASN A 45 -0.37 -1.64 10.26
N LYS A 46 -1.18 -1.52 11.31
CA LYS A 46 -1.44 -0.25 12.01
C LYS A 46 -0.19 0.49 12.49
N ILE A 47 0.85 -0.22 12.94
CA ILE A 47 2.09 0.39 13.45
C ILE A 47 2.91 0.94 12.30
N VAL A 48 3.11 0.12 11.26
CA VAL A 48 3.84 0.52 10.05
C VAL A 48 3.13 1.68 9.36
N TYR A 49 1.80 1.64 9.30
CA TYR A 49 1.00 2.69 8.69
C TYR A 49 1.09 4.01 9.47
N LEU A 50 0.98 3.98 10.80
CA LEU A 50 1.13 5.17 11.63
C LEU A 50 2.51 5.83 11.47
N ASP A 51 3.57 5.02 11.49
CA ASP A 51 4.93 5.51 11.28
C ASP A 51 5.10 6.11 9.87
N PHE A 52 4.54 5.44 8.85
CA PHE A 52 4.54 5.94 7.49
C PHE A 52 3.79 7.28 7.35
N LEU A 53 2.62 7.42 7.97
CA LEU A 53 1.87 8.68 7.98
C LEU A 53 2.70 9.80 8.60
N LYS A 54 3.29 9.56 9.78
CA LYS A 54 4.08 10.56 10.51
C LYS A 54 5.34 10.98 9.75
N THR A 55 6.06 10.02 9.18
CA THR A 55 7.38 10.29 8.60
C THR A 55 7.34 10.74 7.15
N LYS A 56 6.29 10.36 6.41
CA LYS A 56 6.19 10.64 4.96
C LYS A 56 5.01 11.53 4.62
N VAL A 57 3.81 11.17 5.07
CA VAL A 57 2.58 11.81 4.61
C VAL A 57 2.39 13.18 5.25
N PHE A 58 2.54 13.28 6.56
CA PHE A 58 2.39 14.54 7.28
C PHE A 58 3.47 15.55 6.93
N SER A 59 4.72 15.10 6.72
CA SER A 59 5.79 15.96 6.20
C SER A 59 5.39 16.57 4.85
N TRP A 60 4.91 15.74 3.92
CA TRP A 60 4.46 16.23 2.61
C TRP A 60 3.25 17.18 2.71
N ILE A 61 2.27 16.85 3.55
CA ILE A 61 1.11 17.73 3.76
C ILE A 61 1.54 19.09 4.33
N HIS A 62 2.44 19.09 5.32
CA HIS A 62 2.91 20.31 5.95
C HIS A 62 3.72 21.17 4.96
N GLU A 63 4.60 20.56 4.17
CA GLU A 63 5.38 21.27 3.14
C GLU A 63 4.50 21.86 2.03
N GLU A 64 3.48 21.13 1.57
CA GLU A 64 2.67 21.54 0.42
C GLU A 64 1.44 22.38 0.77
N PHE A 65 0.91 22.26 1.98
CA PHE A 65 -0.37 22.86 2.37
C PHE A 65 -0.26 23.67 3.67
N ASP A 66 0.92 24.23 3.96
CA ASP A 66 1.14 25.02 5.17
C ASP A 66 0.08 26.13 5.33
N GLY A 67 -0.52 26.20 6.51
CA GLY A 67 -1.60 27.14 6.83
C GLY A 67 -2.94 26.87 6.13
N VAL A 68 -3.08 25.82 5.31
CA VAL A 68 -4.31 25.48 4.60
C VAL A 68 -5.00 24.30 5.29
N PRO A 69 -6.32 24.38 5.59
CA PRO A 69 -7.07 23.22 6.07
C PRO A 69 -7.07 22.10 5.03
N VAL A 70 -6.65 20.89 5.42
CA VAL A 70 -6.62 19.71 4.56
C VAL A 70 -7.57 18.65 5.10
N CYS A 71 -8.32 18.02 4.19
CA CYS A 71 -9.06 16.79 4.47
C CYS A 71 -8.28 15.60 3.90
N PHE A 72 -7.88 14.67 4.76
CA PHE A 72 -7.19 13.45 4.34
C PHE A 72 -8.19 12.30 4.17
N GLN A 73 -8.36 11.83 2.94
CA GLN A 73 -9.25 10.70 2.61
C GLN A 73 -8.43 9.43 2.33
N GLN A 74 -8.90 8.31 2.87
CA GLN A 74 -8.35 6.97 2.66
C GLN A 74 -9.49 5.94 2.63
N ASP A 75 -9.18 4.69 2.29
CA ASP A 75 -10.15 3.59 2.36
C ASP A 75 -10.34 3.07 3.82
N GLY A 76 -11.25 2.12 4.00
CA GLY A 76 -11.58 1.54 5.30
C GLY A 76 -10.70 0.38 5.76
N ALA A 77 -9.48 0.21 5.23
CA ALA A 77 -8.64 -0.94 5.58
C ALA A 77 -8.39 -1.04 7.10
N PRO A 78 -8.24 -2.25 7.69
CA PRO A 78 -8.12 -2.41 9.14
C PRO A 78 -6.93 -1.65 9.76
N ALA A 79 -5.84 -1.46 9.03
CA ALA A 79 -4.72 -0.64 9.50
C ALA A 79 -5.11 0.84 9.60
N HIS A 80 -5.85 1.33 8.60
CA HIS A 80 -6.25 2.74 8.47
C HIS A 80 -7.29 3.12 9.53
N THR A 81 -8.25 2.24 9.80
CA THR A 81 -9.35 2.49 10.76
C THR A 81 -9.02 2.08 12.20
N SER A 82 -7.79 1.61 12.45
CA SER A 82 -7.38 1.21 13.80
C SER A 82 -7.35 2.41 14.74
N LYS A 83 -7.72 2.20 16.02
CA LYS A 83 -7.77 3.27 17.03
C LYS A 83 -6.47 4.10 17.08
N ILE A 84 -5.32 3.44 17.16
CA ILE A 84 -4.02 4.12 17.26
C ILE A 84 -3.66 4.98 16.04
N VAL A 85 -4.29 4.73 14.89
CA VAL A 85 -4.08 5.51 13.66
C VAL A 85 -5.05 6.70 13.59
N GLN A 86 -6.22 6.58 14.24
CA GLN A 86 -7.27 7.59 14.26
C GLN A 86 -7.20 8.50 15.50
N ASP A 87 -6.36 8.18 16.48
CA ASP A 87 -6.06 8.97 17.69
C ASP A 87 -5.26 10.24 17.33
#